data_AF-A0A2E3PPE8-F1
#
_entry.id   AF-A0A2E3PPE8-F1
#
_cell.length_a   1.000
_cell.length_b   1.000
_cell.length_c   1.000
_cell.angle_alpha   90.00
_cell.angle_beta   90.00
_cell.angle_gamma   90.00
#
_symmetry.space_group_name_H-M   'P 1'
#
loop_
_entity.id
_entity.type
_entity.pdbx_description
1 polymer ?
#
loop_
_entity_poly.entity_id
_entity_poly.type
_entity_poly.pdbx_seq_one_letter_code
_entity_poly.pdbx_strand_id
1 'polypeptide(L)'
;MPSISILLPRWVRRHAERDYIDLSLGRVLPLCVLIAYGVIVGLVFNTGLDHPWDKVQHLVFFALLTLSIHAFFCCRLRLSAGAAMLMGIAGEGVQAMTPHHHASLLDIAANSVGVALVVATVVLIRSETRAALADRTGDPVLEIDLPETSALPVQASSPSSPRSPSSSS
;
A
#
# COMPACT_ATOMS: atom_id res chain seq x y z
N MET A 1 -17.62 -4.37 -14.76
CA MET A 1 -17.10 -5.70 -14.40
C MET A 1 -18.08 -6.35 -13.43
N PRO A 2 -18.32 -7.67 -13.49
CA PRO A 2 -19.21 -8.36 -12.56
C PRO A 2 -18.69 -8.19 -11.12
N SER A 3 -19.57 -7.73 -10.22
CA SER A 3 -19.25 -7.51 -8.80
C SER A 3 -19.90 -8.59 -7.95
N ILE A 4 -19.12 -9.22 -7.06
CA ILE A 4 -19.60 -10.30 -6.18
C ILE A 4 -20.50 -9.74 -5.06
N SER A 5 -20.54 -8.43 -4.87
CA SER A 5 -21.23 -7.72 -3.77
C SER A 5 -22.73 -8.03 -3.65
N ILE A 6 -23.35 -8.55 -4.71
CA ILE A 6 -24.77 -8.95 -4.75
C ILE A 6 -25.02 -10.24 -3.94
N LEU A 7 -24.02 -11.11 -3.80
CA LEU A 7 -24.14 -12.40 -3.10
C LEU A 7 -23.72 -12.32 -1.62
N LEU A 8 -23.20 -11.19 -1.16
CA LEU A 8 -22.70 -11.06 0.22
C LEU A 8 -23.78 -10.67 1.23
N PRO A 9 -23.74 -11.23 2.47
CA PRO A 9 -24.59 -10.80 3.58
C PRO A 9 -24.49 -9.29 3.83
N ARG A 10 -25.61 -8.66 4.18
CA ARG A 10 -25.72 -7.18 4.35
C ARG A 10 -24.69 -6.57 5.30
N TRP A 11 -24.22 -7.31 6.31
CA TRP A 11 -23.19 -6.85 7.24
C TRP A 11 -21.80 -6.78 6.59
N VAL A 12 -21.42 -7.78 5.79
CA VAL A 12 -20.12 -7.83 5.10
C VAL A 12 -20.03 -6.72 4.06
N ARG A 13 -21.13 -6.48 3.32
CA ARG A 13 -21.19 -5.38 2.36
C ARG A 13 -20.97 -4.01 3.02
N ARG A 14 -21.57 -3.76 4.19
CA ARG A 14 -21.36 -2.50 4.93
C ARG A 14 -19.91 -2.31 5.40
N HIS A 15 -19.20 -3.38 5.76
CA HIS A 15 -17.78 -3.27 6.11
C HIS A 15 -16.91 -3.06 4.86
N ALA A 16 -17.20 -3.79 3.77
CA ALA A 16 -16.46 -3.64 2.52
C ALA A 16 -16.59 -2.24 1.91
N GLU A 17 -17.78 -1.64 1.96
CA GLU A 17 -18.03 -0.25 1.52
C GLU A 17 -17.34 0.78 2.44
N ARG A 18 -17.24 0.48 3.74
CA ARG A 18 -16.64 1.37 4.75
C ARG A 18 -15.11 1.34 4.73
N ASP A 19 -14.52 0.19 4.40
CA ASP A 19 -13.07 -0.03 4.38
C ASP A 19 -12.45 0.03 2.96
N TYR A 20 -13.22 0.46 1.95
CA TYR A 20 -12.78 0.56 0.55
C TYR A 20 -12.20 -0.75 0.01
N ILE A 21 -12.86 -1.89 0.28
CA ILE A 21 -12.48 -3.20 -0.26
C ILE A 21 -13.19 -3.37 -1.60
N ASP A 22 -12.43 -3.44 -2.70
CA ASP A 22 -13.02 -3.58 -4.03
C ASP A 22 -13.33 -5.06 -4.32
N LEU A 23 -14.59 -5.44 -4.12
CA LEU A 23 -15.16 -6.78 -4.34
C LEU A 23 -15.35 -7.15 -5.82
N SER A 24 -14.67 -6.45 -6.73
CA SER A 24 -14.61 -6.84 -8.14
C SER A 24 -14.10 -8.27 -8.29
N LEU A 25 -14.81 -9.08 -9.09
CA LEU A 25 -14.41 -10.46 -9.38
C LEU A 25 -12.96 -10.55 -9.85
N GLY A 26 -12.49 -9.58 -10.64
CA GLY A 26 -11.13 -9.54 -11.17
C GLY A 26 -10.04 -9.31 -10.11
N ARG A 27 -10.40 -8.87 -8.90
CA ARG A 27 -9.45 -8.65 -7.79
C ARG A 27 -9.52 -9.78 -6.76
N VAL A 28 -10.72 -10.29 -6.51
CA VAL A 28 -10.96 -11.37 -5.54
C VAL A 28 -10.50 -12.71 -6.09
N LEU A 29 -10.81 -13.02 -7.35
CA LEU A 29 -10.49 -14.31 -7.97
C LEU A 29 -8.99 -14.63 -7.96
N PRO A 30 -8.05 -13.76 -8.41
CA PRO A 30 -6.63 -14.08 -8.37
C PRO A 30 -6.13 -14.29 -6.93
N LEU A 31 -6.62 -13.51 -5.97
CA LEU A 31 -6.28 -13.68 -4.56
C LEU A 31 -6.75 -15.05 -4.03
N CYS A 32 -8.01 -15.43 -4.30
CA CYS A 32 -8.54 -16.74 -3.92
C CYS A 32 -7.77 -17.89 -4.56
N VAL A 33 -7.43 -17.78 -5.85
CA VAL A 33 -6.64 -18.79 -6.58
C VAL A 33 -5.27 -18.94 -5.97
N LEU A 34 -4.57 -17.84 -5.66
CA LEU A 34 -3.26 -17.88 -5.02
C LEU A 34 -3.31 -18.44 -3.60
N ILE A 35 -4.32 -18.09 -2.81
CA ILE A 35 -4.50 -18.67 -1.48
C ILE A 35 -4.69 -20.19 -1.59
N ALA A 36 -5.59 -20.64 -2.48
CA ALA A 36 -5.82 -22.07 -2.70
C ALA A 36 -4.55 -22.79 -3.18
N TYR A 37 -3.84 -22.19 -4.15
CA TYR A 37 -2.56 -22.71 -4.63
C TYR A 37 -1.54 -22.82 -3.49
N GLY A 38 -1.35 -21.77 -2.70
CA GLY A 38 -0.39 -21.76 -1.60
C GLY A 38 -0.71 -22.80 -0.53
N VAL A 39 -1.99 -23.00 -0.20
CA VAL A 39 -2.43 -24.05 0.73
C VAL A 39 -2.15 -25.44 0.16
N ILE A 40 -2.51 -25.69 -1.09
CA ILE A 40 -2.30 -26.99 -1.73
C ILE A 40 -0.81 -27.29 -1.84
N VAL A 41 -0.03 -26.37 -2.41
CA VAL A 41 1.40 -26.60 -2.65
C VAL A 41 2.22 -26.57 -1.37
N GLY A 42 1.87 -25.71 -0.41
CA GLY A 42 2.64 -25.56 0.82
C GLY A 42 2.30 -26.56 1.94
N LEU A 43 1.16 -27.24 1.89
CA LEU A 43 0.74 -28.21 2.94
C LEU A 43 0.49 -29.62 2.43
N VAL A 44 0.10 -29.79 1.16
CA VAL A 44 -0.22 -31.11 0.60
C VAL A 44 0.99 -31.69 -0.12
N PHE A 45 1.74 -30.85 -0.84
CA PHE A 45 2.92 -31.27 -1.58
C PHE A 45 4.20 -30.95 -0.81
N ASN A 46 5.05 -31.96 -0.61
CA ASN A 46 6.37 -31.75 -0.02
C ASN A 46 7.38 -31.47 -1.14
N THR A 47 7.55 -30.20 -1.51
CA THR A 47 8.46 -29.80 -2.59
C THR A 47 9.96 -29.90 -2.21
N GLY A 48 10.26 -30.16 -0.93
CA GLY A 48 11.57 -30.65 -0.48
C GLY A 48 12.58 -29.54 -0.15
N LEU A 49 13.09 -29.64 1.08
CA LEU A 49 14.09 -28.82 1.79
C LEU A 49 15.23 -28.17 0.98
N ASP A 50 15.76 -28.85 -0.05
CA ASP A 50 17.04 -28.51 -0.66
C ASP A 50 16.97 -28.19 -2.15
N HIS A 51 15.78 -28.16 -2.73
CA HIS A 51 15.67 -27.87 -4.15
C HIS A 51 15.63 -26.36 -4.40
N PRO A 52 16.50 -25.79 -5.28
CA PRO A 52 16.50 -24.36 -5.57
C PRO A 52 15.16 -23.87 -6.16
N TRP A 53 14.42 -24.77 -6.82
CA TRP A 53 13.07 -24.48 -7.32
C TRP A 53 12.09 -24.07 -6.23
N ASP A 54 12.19 -24.64 -5.04
CA ASP A 54 11.29 -24.33 -3.93
C ASP A 54 11.41 -22.85 -3.53
N LYS A 55 12.65 -22.36 -3.44
CA LYS A 55 12.96 -20.95 -3.15
C LYS A 55 12.47 -20.01 -4.25
N VAL A 56 12.61 -20.40 -5.52
CA VAL A 56 12.08 -19.62 -6.65
C VAL A 56 10.56 -19.56 -6.59
N GLN A 57 9.92 -20.69 -6.26
CA GLN A 57 8.47 -20.74 -6.11
C GLN A 57 8.00 -19.83 -4.99
N HIS A 58 8.64 -19.84 -3.83
CA HIS A 58 8.37 -18.93 -2.72
C HIS A 58 8.49 -17.46 -3.14
N LEU A 59 9.58 -17.09 -3.81
CA LEU A 59 9.78 -15.73 -4.33
C LEU A 59 8.67 -15.29 -5.29
N VAL A 60 8.39 -16.11 -6.32
CA VAL A 60 7.38 -15.77 -7.34
C VAL A 60 5.98 -15.74 -6.74
N PHE A 61 5.66 -16.72 -5.90
CA PHE A 61 4.38 -16.82 -5.21
C PHE A 61 4.13 -15.58 -4.35
N PHE A 62 5.09 -15.18 -3.50
CA PHE A 62 4.91 -14.02 -2.64
C PHE A 62 4.90 -12.70 -3.40
N ALA A 63 5.57 -12.59 -4.54
CA ALA A 63 5.42 -11.44 -5.44
C ALA A 63 3.97 -11.37 -5.98
N LEU A 64 3.45 -12.45 -6.56
CA LEU A 64 2.09 -12.49 -7.11
C LEU A 64 1.02 -12.29 -6.02
N LEU A 65 1.22 -12.88 -4.85
CA LEU A 65 0.35 -12.71 -3.69
C LEU A 65 0.35 -11.25 -3.22
N THR A 66 1.51 -10.62 -3.10
CA THR A 66 1.62 -9.21 -2.73
C THR A 66 0.88 -8.32 -3.73
N LEU A 67 1.04 -8.56 -5.04
CA LEU A 67 0.35 -7.80 -6.08
C LEU A 67 -1.17 -8.00 -6.02
N SER A 68 -1.64 -9.22 -5.78
CA SER A 68 -3.07 -9.53 -5.67
C SER A 68 -3.69 -8.89 -4.43
N ILE A 69 -3.00 -8.96 -3.28
CA ILE A 69 -3.39 -8.27 -2.05
C ILE A 69 -3.38 -6.75 -2.27
N HIS A 70 -2.38 -6.22 -2.98
CA HIS A 70 -2.28 -4.80 -3.31
C HIS A 70 -3.46 -4.32 -4.15
N ALA A 71 -3.86 -5.09 -5.17
CA ALA A 71 -5.03 -4.79 -5.98
C ALA A 71 -6.34 -4.88 -5.17
N PHE A 72 -6.44 -5.84 -4.25
CA PHE A 72 -7.59 -6.03 -3.38
C PHE A 72 -7.79 -4.86 -2.40
N PHE A 73 -6.73 -4.37 -1.76
CA PHE A 73 -6.78 -3.24 -0.80
C PHE A 73 -6.64 -1.85 -1.44
N CYS A 74 -7.14 -1.67 -2.66
CA CYS A 74 -7.10 -0.38 -3.39
C CYS A 74 -5.71 0.29 -3.39
N CYS A 75 -4.67 -0.52 -3.61
CA CYS A 75 -3.29 -0.07 -3.75
C CYS A 75 -2.67 0.52 -2.46
N ARG A 76 -3.10 0.10 -1.27
CA ARG A 76 -2.47 0.45 0.01
C ARG A 76 -1.20 -0.38 0.25
N LEU A 77 -0.06 0.15 -0.18
CA LEU A 77 1.20 -0.60 -0.22
C LEU A 77 1.68 -1.13 1.13
N ARG A 78 1.54 -0.33 2.20
CA ARG A 78 1.94 -0.74 3.56
C ARG A 78 1.13 -1.93 4.05
N LEU A 79 -0.19 -1.88 3.86
CA LEU A 79 -1.08 -2.94 4.28
C LEU A 79 -0.84 -4.21 3.47
N SER A 80 -0.65 -4.08 2.15
CA SER A 80 -0.40 -5.23 1.28
C SER A 80 0.93 -5.92 1.57
N ALA A 81 2.00 -5.15 1.76
CA ALA A 81 3.31 -5.70 2.12
C ALA A 81 3.27 -6.37 3.51
N GLY A 82 2.63 -5.72 4.49
CA GLY A 82 2.49 -6.28 5.83
C GLY A 82 1.68 -7.57 5.85
N ALA A 83 0.54 -7.61 5.15
CA ALA A 83 -0.30 -8.80 5.05
C ALA A 83 0.43 -9.95 4.36
N ALA A 84 1.12 -9.70 3.24
CA ALA A 84 1.90 -10.72 2.54
C ALA A 84 3.04 -11.26 3.42
N MET A 85 3.80 -10.39 4.08
CA MET A 85 4.87 -10.81 5.00
C MET A 85 4.33 -11.66 6.16
N LEU A 86 3.21 -11.24 6.76
CA LEU A 86 2.58 -11.99 7.83
C LEU A 86 2.13 -13.38 7.36
N MET A 87 1.55 -13.49 6.17
CA MET A 87 1.18 -14.78 5.59
C MET A 87 2.41 -15.66 5.32
N GLY A 88 3.54 -15.10 4.90
CA GLY A 88 4.79 -15.84 4.72
C GLY A 88 5.32 -16.42 6.03
N ILE A 89 5.43 -15.59 7.06
CA ILE A 89 5.88 -16.03 8.38
C ILE A 89 4.92 -17.07 8.97
N ALA A 90 3.60 -16.84 8.84
CA ALA A 90 2.60 -17.79 9.30
C ALA A 90 2.65 -19.12 8.55
N GLY A 91 2.85 -19.08 7.23
CA GLY A 91 3.00 -20.28 6.40
C GLY A 91 4.16 -21.17 6.84
N GLU A 92 5.33 -20.56 7.05
CA GLU A 92 6.51 -21.25 7.59
C GLU A 92 6.25 -21.81 9.00
N GLY A 93 5.56 -21.04 9.85
CA GLY A 93 5.15 -21.51 11.18
C GLY A 93 4.22 -22.73 11.13
N VAL A 94 3.26 -22.74 10.20
CA VAL A 94 2.38 -23.89 9.98
C VAL A 94 3.17 -25.08 9.43
N GLN A 95 4.09 -24.87 8.50
CA GLN A 95 4.96 -25.93 7.98
C GLN A 95 5.87 -26.51 9.08
N ALA A 96 6.39 -25.69 9.99
CA ALA A 96 7.17 -26.16 11.14
C ALA A 96 6.39 -27.12 12.05
N MET A 97 5.06 -26.99 12.09
CA MET A 97 4.16 -27.83 12.87
C MET A 97 3.59 -29.01 12.07
N THR A 98 3.79 -29.05 10.75
CA THR A 98 3.20 -30.05 9.87
C THR A 98 4.17 -31.21 9.70
N PRO A 99 3.76 -32.48 9.95
CA PRO A 99 4.62 -33.64 9.74
C PRO A 99 5.18 -33.68 8.31
N HIS A 100 6.44 -34.09 8.19
CA HIS A 100 7.18 -34.18 6.92
C HIS A 100 7.42 -32.86 6.19
N HIS A 101 7.06 -31.71 6.78
CA HIS A 101 7.41 -30.39 6.27
C HIS A 101 8.53 -29.79 7.12
N HIS A 102 9.27 -28.87 6.53
CA HIS A 102 10.37 -28.20 7.20
C HIS A 102 10.25 -26.71 6.97
N ALA A 103 10.27 -25.95 8.05
CA ALA A 103 10.39 -24.51 7.98
C ALA A 103 11.84 -24.10 7.73
N SER A 104 12.02 -23.06 6.91
CA SER A 104 13.35 -22.62 6.50
C SER A 104 13.48 -21.11 6.57
N LEU A 105 14.58 -20.63 7.14
CA LEU A 105 14.92 -19.21 7.12
C LEU A 105 15.17 -18.71 5.69
N LEU A 106 15.63 -19.58 4.79
CA LEU A 106 15.84 -19.22 3.39
C LEU A 106 14.51 -18.99 2.66
N ASP A 107 13.45 -19.69 3.05
CA ASP A 107 12.13 -19.52 2.44
C ASP A 107 11.47 -18.24 2.96
N ILE A 108 11.65 -17.89 4.24
CA ILE A 108 11.33 -16.56 4.77
C ILE A 108 12.06 -15.46 3.97
N ALA A 109 13.34 -15.65 3.68
CA ALA A 109 14.12 -14.69 2.89
C ALA A 109 13.59 -14.58 1.45
N ALA A 110 13.29 -15.71 0.80
CA ALA A 110 12.72 -15.73 -0.55
C ALA A 110 11.35 -15.02 -0.60
N ASN A 111 10.48 -15.27 0.39
CA ASN A 111 9.20 -14.59 0.56
C ASN A 111 9.41 -13.07 0.66
N SER A 112 10.35 -12.66 1.51
CA SER A 112 10.69 -11.25 1.76
C SER A 112 11.18 -10.55 0.49
N VAL A 113 12.03 -11.21 -0.30
CA VAL A 113 12.51 -10.69 -1.59
C VAL A 113 11.35 -10.52 -2.57
N GLY A 114 10.45 -11.50 -2.67
CA GLY A 114 9.27 -11.40 -3.53
C GLY A 114 8.38 -10.20 -3.17
N VAL A 115 8.12 -9.99 -1.88
CA VAL A 115 7.38 -8.82 -1.38
C VAL A 115 8.12 -7.51 -1.71
N ALA A 116 9.42 -7.44 -1.40
CA ALA A 116 10.23 -6.25 -1.60
C ALA A 116 10.31 -5.83 -3.07
N LEU A 117 10.41 -6.79 -4.00
CA LEU A 117 10.40 -6.53 -5.44
C LEU A 117 9.12 -5.81 -5.86
N VAL A 118 7.96 -6.30 -5.45
CA VAL A 118 6.67 -5.65 -5.78
C VAL A 118 6.58 -4.27 -5.15
N VAL A 119 7.02 -4.12 -3.90
CA VAL A 119 7.05 -2.82 -3.21
C VAL A 119 7.91 -1.82 -3.99
N ALA A 120 9.12 -2.22 -4.37
CA ALA A 120 10.03 -1.39 -5.15
C ALA A 120 9.43 -1.00 -6.50
N THR A 121 8.89 -1.97 -7.25
CA THR A 121 8.24 -1.72 -8.55
C THR A 121 7.08 -0.75 -8.42
N VAL A 122 6.19 -0.92 -7.43
CA VAL A 122 5.05 -0.02 -7.21
C VAL A 122 5.52 1.39 -6.84
N VAL A 123 6.55 1.51 -5.99
CA VAL A 123 7.11 2.82 -5.61
C VAL A 123 7.73 3.52 -6.83
N LEU A 124 8.50 2.80 -7.65
CA LEU A 124 9.10 3.33 -8.88
C LEU A 124 8.03 3.81 -9.86
N ILE A 125 7.00 3.00 -10.13
CA ILE A 125 5.90 3.42 -11.01
C ILE A 125 5.20 4.66 -10.45
N ARG A 126 5.03 4.74 -9.13
CA ARG A 126 4.43 5.92 -8.47
C ARG A 126 5.33 7.16 -8.53
N SER A 127 6.65 7.01 -8.46
CA SER A 127 7.56 8.14 -8.60
C SER A 127 7.57 8.67 -10.03
N GLU A 128 7.65 7.79 -11.03
CA GLU A 128 7.62 8.17 -12.44
C GLU A 128 6.30 8.85 -12.82
N THR A 129 5.16 8.30 -12.40
CA THR A 129 3.85 8.91 -12.67
C THR A 129 3.70 10.28 -12.00
N ARG A 130 4.26 10.48 -10.80
CA ARG A 130 4.27 11.80 -10.15
C ARG A 130 5.19 12.78 -10.86
N ALA A 131 6.39 12.36 -11.26
CA ALA A 131 7.33 13.19 -12.00
C ALA A 131 6.74 13.65 -13.35
N ALA A 132 6.16 12.72 -14.11
CA ALA A 132 5.51 13.03 -15.39
C ALA A 132 4.29 13.97 -15.25
N LEU A 133 3.56 13.90 -14.14
CA LEU A 133 2.46 14.83 -13.86
C LEU A 133 2.96 16.22 -13.44
N ALA A 134 4.06 16.28 -12.69
CA ALA A 134 4.70 17.55 -12.32
C ALA A 134 5.20 18.29 -13.58
N ASP A 135 5.88 17.58 -14.49
CA ASP A 135 6.38 18.14 -15.76
C ASP A 135 5.24 18.64 -16.67
N ARG A 136 4.10 17.94 -16.70
CA ARG A 136 2.93 18.34 -17.49
C ARG A 136 2.18 19.54 -16.93
N THR A 137 2.22 19.74 -15.62
CA THR A 137 1.47 20.83 -14.97
C THR A 137 2.21 22.16 -15.13
N GLY A 138 3.52 22.15 -15.42
CA GLY A 138 4.25 23.33 -15.87
C GLY A 138 4.10 24.57 -14.97
N ASP A 139 3.85 24.38 -13.68
CA ASP A 139 3.64 25.48 -12.76
C ASP A 139 5.00 25.86 -12.15
N PRO A 140 5.50 27.09 -12.37
CA PRO A 140 6.72 27.59 -11.77
C PRO A 140 6.46 27.96 -10.29
N VAL A 141 5.96 27.03 -9.47
CA VAL A 141 5.97 27.17 -8.00
C VAL A 141 7.25 26.55 -7.45
N LEU A 142 8.35 26.96 -8.08
CA LEU A 142 9.67 27.04 -7.47
C LEU A 142 10.03 28.54 -7.38
N GLU A 143 9.04 29.40 -7.09
CA GLU A 143 9.32 30.67 -6.45
C GLU A 143 9.66 30.34 -5.00
N ILE A 144 10.96 30.17 -4.77
CA ILE A 144 11.58 30.30 -3.46
C ILE A 144 11.35 31.75 -3.05
N ASP A 145 10.16 32.07 -2.55
CA ASP A 145 9.95 33.31 -1.81
C ASP A 145 10.37 33.01 -0.37
N LEU A 146 11.64 33.30 -0.12
CA LEU A 146 12.17 33.55 1.22
C LEU A 146 11.69 34.95 1.62
N PRO A 147 10.67 35.12 2.48
CA PRO A 147 10.63 36.31 3.29
C PRO A 147 11.67 36.13 4.39
N GLU A 148 12.72 36.93 4.30
CA GLU A 148 13.69 37.20 5.37
C GLU A 148 12.98 37.21 6.73
N THR A 149 13.24 36.19 7.55
CA THR A 149 13.11 36.30 8.99
C THR A 149 14.20 37.24 9.51
N SER A 150 13.98 38.55 9.34
CA SER A 150 14.71 39.60 10.03
C SER A 150 13.89 40.04 11.24
N ALA A 151 14.41 39.68 12.41
CA ALA A 151 13.81 39.90 13.71
C ALA A 151 13.87 41.38 14.15
N LEU A 152 12.71 41.93 14.55
CA LEU A 152 12.45 42.91 15.64
C LEU A 152 13.12 44.33 15.54
N PRO A 153 12.79 45.35 16.37
CA PRO A 153 11.67 45.58 17.30
C PRO A 153 11.01 47.00 17.20
N VAL A 154 9.87 47.20 17.91
CA VAL A 154 9.49 48.42 18.69
C VAL A 154 9.60 49.82 18.03
N GLN A 155 8.47 50.52 17.84
CA GLN A 155 8.13 51.76 18.59
C GLN A 155 6.78 52.38 18.19
N ALA A 156 6.15 52.99 19.20
CA ALA A 156 4.85 53.63 19.19
C ALA A 156 4.84 55.02 18.52
N SER A 157 3.68 55.45 18.02
CA SER A 157 3.21 56.86 18.13
C SER A 157 1.80 57.02 17.54
N SER A 158 0.84 57.41 18.38
CA SER A 158 -0.38 58.10 17.93
C SER A 158 -0.03 59.50 17.42
N PRO A 159 -0.81 60.08 16.49
CA PRO A 159 -1.37 61.41 16.79
C PRO A 159 -2.82 61.63 16.28
N SER A 160 -3.62 62.20 17.19
CA SER A 160 -4.69 63.21 17.05
C SER A 160 -5.25 63.63 15.66
N SER A 161 -6.60 63.53 15.54
CA SER A 161 -7.66 64.49 15.09
C SER A 161 -7.41 65.49 13.91
N PRO A 162 -8.43 66.19 13.34
CA PRO A 162 -9.90 66.16 13.50
C PRO A 162 -10.70 66.11 12.16
N ARG A 163 -12.00 65.82 12.20
CA ARG A 163 -12.92 66.15 11.07
C ARG A 163 -14.27 66.68 11.58
N SER A 164 -14.44 67.99 11.49
CA SER A 164 -15.71 68.68 11.22
C SER A 164 -15.72 69.01 9.69
N PRO A 165 -16.80 69.50 9.03
CA PRO A 165 -18.07 70.06 9.54
C PRO A 165 -19.35 69.70 8.72
N SER A 166 -20.48 70.34 9.09
CA SER A 166 -21.75 70.66 8.37
C SER A 166 -22.98 70.12 9.14
N SER A 167 -23.83 70.92 9.81
CA SER A 167 -24.72 72.05 9.45
C SER A 167 -26.05 71.64 8.81
N SER A 168 -27.14 72.28 9.26
CA SER A 168 -28.59 72.08 9.02
C SER A 168 -29.24 71.03 9.94
N SER A 169 -30.22 71.33 10.79
CA SER A 169 -31.15 72.46 10.96
C SER A 169 -31.52 72.66 12.43
#